data_AF-A0A6G3XN45-F1
#
_entry.id   AF-A0A6G3XN45-F1
#
_cell.length_a   1.000
_cell.length_b   1.000
_cell.length_c   1.000
_cell.angle_alpha   90.00
_cell.angle_beta   90.00
_cell.angle_gamma   90.00
#
_symmetry.space_group_name_H-M   'P 1'
#
loop_
_entity.id
_entity.type
_entity.pdbx_description
1 polymer ?
#
loop_
_entity_poly.entity_id
_entity_poly.type
_entity_poly.pdbx_seq_one_letter_code
_entity_poly.pdbx_strand_id
1 'polypeptide(L)'
;GANLISVKLFGELEFWFSMVKVTAIIGMILICAGVLTVGFSDAGDTATVANLWNDGGFFPNGITGTLMTLQIVMFAFLAVELVGVTAGESKDPKTVLPKAINTVPWRIAVFYVGALIMILSVVPWSTFKPGVSPFVKAFEEMGFGVGAAIVNFVVLTAALSSCNSGMYSTG
;
A
#
# COMPACT_ATOMS: atom_id res chain seq x y z
N GLY A 1 0.53 -36.40 -7.85
CA GLY A 1 0.15 -36.46 -6.42
C GLY A 1 0.80 -35.34 -5.64
N ALA A 2 2.10 -35.45 -5.34
CA ALA A 2 2.84 -34.47 -4.53
C ALA A 2 2.82 -33.03 -5.08
N ASN A 3 2.94 -32.85 -6.40
CA ASN A 3 2.88 -31.50 -7.03
C ASN A 3 1.53 -30.79 -6.88
N LEU A 4 0.41 -31.52 -6.86
CA LEU A 4 -0.92 -30.89 -6.71
C LEU A 4 -1.18 -30.44 -5.28
N ILE A 5 -0.65 -31.17 -4.29
CA ILE A 5 -0.73 -30.80 -2.87
C ILE A 5 0.12 -29.56 -2.61
N SER A 6 1.33 -29.50 -3.17
CA SER A 6 2.22 -28.34 -3.06
C SER A 6 1.61 -27.07 -3.67
N VAL A 7 1.06 -27.17 -4.89
CA VAL A 7 0.44 -26.02 -5.59
C VAL A 7 -0.82 -25.53 -4.86
N LYS A 8 -1.66 -26.44 -4.35
CA LYS A 8 -2.87 -26.05 -3.60
C LYS A 8 -2.52 -25.39 -2.27
N LEU A 9 -1.54 -25.94 -1.54
CA LEU A 9 -1.08 -25.38 -0.27
C LEU A 9 -0.46 -23.98 -0.47
N PHE A 10 0.33 -23.81 -1.53
CA PHE A 10 0.90 -22.52 -1.91
C PHE A 10 -0.19 -21.48 -2.21
N GLY A 11 -1.19 -21.86 -3.02
CA GLY A 11 -2.32 -20.98 -3.34
C GLY A 11 -3.16 -20.58 -2.11
N GLU A 12 -3.38 -21.50 -1.18
CA GLU A 12 -4.04 -21.18 0.10
C GLU A 12 -3.21 -20.21 0.94
N LEU A 13 -1.89 -20.42 1.06
CA LEU A 13 -1.00 -19.51 1.79
C LEU A 13 -0.97 -18.11 1.18
N GLU A 14 -0.85 -18.00 -0.15
CA GLU A 14 -0.91 -16.70 -0.83
C GLU A 14 -2.26 -16.00 -0.63
N PHE A 15 -3.36 -16.75 -0.63
CA PHE A 15 -4.69 -16.20 -0.35
C PHE A 15 -4.75 -15.63 1.08
N TRP A 16 -4.29 -16.38 2.08
CA TRP A 16 -4.23 -15.91 3.46
C TRP A 16 -3.31 -14.69 3.62
N PHE A 17 -2.13 -14.70 3.00
CA PHE A 17 -1.23 -13.53 3.02
C PHE A 17 -1.85 -12.31 2.35
N SER A 18 -2.56 -12.47 1.25
CA SER A 18 -3.28 -11.38 0.57
C SER A 18 -4.40 -10.82 1.44
N MET A 19 -5.17 -11.68 2.11
CA MET A 19 -6.26 -11.29 3.00
C MET A 19 -5.78 -10.44 4.18
N VAL A 20 -4.66 -10.81 4.80
CA VAL A 20 -4.04 -10.03 5.89
C VAL A 20 -3.66 -8.63 5.43
N LYS A 21 -3.02 -8.50 4.25
CA LYS A 21 -2.63 -7.20 3.67
C LYS A 21 -3.84 -6.29 3.44
N VAL A 22 -4.87 -6.82 2.77
CA VAL A 22 -6.07 -6.05 2.41
C VAL A 22 -6.81 -5.61 3.67
N THR A 23 -6.97 -6.49 4.65
CA THR A 23 -7.67 -6.18 5.92
C THR A 23 -6.92 -5.09 6.69
N ALA A 24 -5.59 -5.15 6.73
CA ALA A 24 -4.78 -4.13 7.41
C ALA A 24 -4.91 -2.75 6.74
N ILE A 25 -4.88 -2.69 5.41
CA ILE A 25 -5.03 -1.43 4.67
C ILE A 25 -6.42 -0.83 4.91
N ILE A 26 -7.48 -1.64 4.81
CA ILE A 26 -8.84 -1.19 5.07
C ILE A 26 -9.00 -0.71 6.52
N GLY A 27 -8.52 -1.48 7.48
CA GLY A 27 -8.57 -1.11 8.90
C GLY A 27 -7.87 0.22 9.16
N MET A 28 -6.70 0.43 8.57
CA MET A 28 -5.98 1.70 8.67
C MET A 28 -6.75 2.88 8.07
N ILE A 29 -7.33 2.72 6.88
CA ILE A 29 -8.16 3.76 6.24
C ILE A 29 -9.33 4.14 7.18
N LEU A 30 -10.00 3.14 7.76
CA LEU A 30 -11.12 3.36 8.66
C LEU A 30 -10.71 4.03 9.97
N ILE A 31 -9.56 3.65 10.55
CA ILE A 31 -9.02 4.29 11.75
C ILE A 31 -8.70 5.76 11.47
N CYS A 32 -7.99 6.05 10.38
CA CYS A 32 -7.67 7.44 10.00
C CYS A 32 -8.94 8.25 9.72
N ALA A 33 -9.96 7.65 9.08
CA ALA A 33 -11.26 8.30 8.86
C ALA A 33 -11.97 8.61 10.17
N GLY A 34 -11.92 7.68 11.12
CA GLY A 34 -12.42 7.88 12.47
C GLY A 34 -11.67 9.02 13.18
N VAL A 35 -10.34 9.06 13.08
CA VAL A 35 -9.54 10.14 13.69
C VAL A 35 -9.89 11.49 13.07
N LEU A 36 -10.03 11.59 11.75
CA LEU A 36 -10.42 12.84 11.06
C LEU A 36 -11.82 13.33 11.43
N THR A 37 -12.75 12.43 11.75
CA THR A 37 -14.16 12.79 11.98
C THR A 37 -14.51 12.96 13.45
N VAL A 38 -13.88 12.18 14.33
CA VAL A 38 -14.20 12.10 15.75
C VAL A 38 -13.05 12.62 16.64
N GLY A 39 -11.81 12.65 16.14
CA GLY A 39 -10.68 13.23 16.87
C GLY A 39 -10.19 12.40 18.07
N PHE A 40 -10.49 11.11 18.15
CA PHE A 40 -10.20 10.26 19.33
C PHE A 40 -8.72 9.85 19.52
N SER A 41 -7.77 10.55 18.89
CA SER A 41 -6.35 10.21 18.83
C SER A 41 -5.49 11.40 19.26
N ASP A 42 -4.23 11.14 19.62
CA ASP A 42 -3.23 12.18 19.92
C ASP A 42 -2.97 13.13 18.73
N ALA A 43 -3.23 12.65 17.50
CA ALA A 43 -3.19 13.47 16.29
C ALA A 43 -4.54 14.12 15.95
N GLY A 44 -5.59 13.93 16.77
CA GLY A 44 -6.95 14.36 16.47
C GLY A 44 -7.10 15.86 16.28
N ASP A 45 -6.41 16.66 17.10
CA ASP A 45 -6.48 18.13 17.04
C ASP A 45 -5.81 18.71 15.77
N THR A 46 -4.81 18.01 15.23
CA THR A 46 -4.08 18.41 14.03
C THR A 46 -4.57 17.69 12.77
N ALA A 47 -5.44 16.70 12.91
CA ALA A 47 -5.98 15.92 11.80
C ALA A 47 -6.91 16.80 10.94
N THR A 48 -6.51 17.02 9.69
CA THR A 48 -7.30 17.75 8.72
C THR A 48 -6.89 17.37 7.30
N VAL A 49 -7.86 17.28 6.39
CA VAL A 49 -7.58 17.05 4.96
C VAL A 49 -6.64 18.11 4.40
N ALA A 50 -6.62 19.30 4.99
CA ALA A 50 -5.74 20.38 4.59
C ALA A 50 -4.24 20.08 4.84
N ASN A 51 -3.89 19.08 5.66
CA ASN A 51 -2.51 18.60 5.82
C ASN A 51 -1.90 18.08 4.51
N LEU A 52 -2.71 17.76 3.50
CA LEU A 52 -2.25 17.40 2.17
C LEU A 52 -1.55 18.54 1.41
N TRP A 53 -1.80 19.81 1.79
CA TRP A 53 -1.27 20.96 1.07
C TRP A 53 -0.87 22.15 1.96
N ASN A 54 -1.14 22.15 3.26
CA ASN A 54 -0.84 23.29 4.13
C ASN A 54 0.67 23.49 4.37
N ASP A 55 1.46 22.41 4.31
CA ASP A 55 2.91 22.43 4.50
C ASP A 55 3.66 22.71 3.19
N GLY A 56 3.44 23.90 2.60
CA GLY A 56 4.15 24.34 1.39
C GLY A 56 3.48 23.98 0.05
N GLY A 57 2.20 23.62 0.08
CA GLY A 57 1.42 23.32 -1.12
C GLY A 57 1.69 21.92 -1.70
N PHE A 58 1.28 21.71 -2.95
CA PHE A 58 1.46 20.43 -3.65
C PHE A 58 2.92 20.20 -4.10
N PHE A 59 3.71 21.27 -4.23
CA PHE A 59 5.10 21.23 -4.69
C PHE A 59 6.05 21.89 -3.67
N PRO A 60 6.14 21.40 -2.43
CA PRO A 60 6.88 22.07 -1.35
C PRO A 60 8.38 22.17 -1.61
N ASN A 61 8.95 21.22 -2.37
CA ASN A 61 10.36 21.22 -2.79
C ASN A 61 10.55 21.69 -4.25
N GLY A 62 9.55 22.39 -4.80
CA GLY A 62 9.52 22.83 -6.18
C GLY A 62 9.28 21.72 -7.21
N ILE A 63 9.18 22.11 -8.48
CA ILE A 63 8.91 21.20 -9.60
C ILE A 63 10.06 20.20 -9.77
N THR A 64 11.31 20.67 -9.68
CA THR A 64 12.49 19.81 -9.85
C THR A 64 12.55 18.70 -8.81
N GLY A 65 12.31 19.00 -7.53
CA GLY A 65 12.28 17.98 -6.47
C GLY A 65 11.18 16.94 -6.72
N THR A 66 10.01 17.41 -7.18
CA THR A 66 8.88 16.53 -7.50
C THR A 66 9.17 15.60 -8.68
N LEU A 67 9.85 16.11 -9.72
CA LEU A 67 10.29 15.28 -10.85
C LEU A 67 11.30 14.20 -10.43
N MET A 68 12.21 14.50 -9.50
CA MET A 68 13.13 13.50 -8.96
C MET A 68 12.38 12.40 -8.19
N THR A 69 11.37 12.77 -7.38
CA THR A 69 10.55 11.78 -6.66
C THR A 69 9.71 10.93 -7.60
N LEU A 70 9.20 11.50 -8.70
CA LEU A 70 8.40 10.77 -9.68
C LEU A 70 9.15 9.56 -10.24
N GLN A 71 10.46 9.67 -10.48
CA GLN A 71 11.29 8.56 -10.96
C GLN A 71 11.31 7.38 -9.98
N ILE A 72 11.43 7.67 -8.68
CA ILE A 72 11.41 6.66 -7.62
C ILE A 72 10.03 5.98 -7.56
N VAL A 73 8.96 6.76 -7.66
CA VAL A 73 7.58 6.24 -7.70
C VAL A 73 7.41 5.33 -8.91
N MET A 74 7.82 5.75 -10.11
CA MET A 74 7.76 4.94 -11.32
C MET A 74 8.52 3.61 -11.16
N PHE A 75 9.71 3.64 -10.55
CA PHE A 75 10.50 2.44 -10.28
C PHE A 75 9.78 1.45 -9.36
N ALA A 76 9.09 1.95 -8.32
CA ALA A 76 8.32 1.13 -7.40
C ALA A 76 7.13 0.40 -8.06
N PHE A 77 6.65 0.88 -9.22
CA PHE A 77 5.54 0.30 -9.96
C PHE A 77 5.95 -0.48 -11.22
N LEU A 78 7.24 -0.65 -11.51
CA LEU A 78 7.69 -1.41 -12.69
C LEU A 78 7.13 -2.84 -12.72
N ALA A 79 7.05 -3.51 -11.57
CA ALA A 79 6.53 -4.87 -11.46
C ALA A 79 5.04 -5.02 -11.85
N VAL A 80 4.29 -3.93 -12.03
CA VAL A 80 2.91 -3.97 -12.53
C VAL A 80 2.85 -4.49 -13.97
N GLU A 81 3.91 -4.34 -14.75
CA GLU A 81 3.98 -4.82 -16.13
C GLU A 81 3.83 -6.34 -16.23
N LEU A 82 4.33 -7.08 -15.22
CA LEU A 82 4.28 -8.54 -15.17
C LEU A 82 2.83 -9.05 -15.17
N VAL A 83 1.92 -8.33 -14.51
CA VAL A 83 0.48 -8.66 -14.52
C VAL A 83 -0.09 -8.62 -15.94
N GLY A 84 0.37 -7.69 -16.77
CA GLY A 84 -0.02 -7.58 -18.17
C GLY A 84 0.52 -8.74 -19.02
N VAL A 85 1.78 -9.13 -18.81
CA VAL A 85 2.41 -10.26 -19.52
C VAL A 85 1.69 -11.57 -19.18
N THR A 86 1.50 -11.88 -17.89
CA THR A 86 0.82 -13.10 -17.45
C THR A 86 -0.66 -13.13 -17.88
N ALA A 87 -1.33 -11.98 -17.90
CA ALA A 87 -2.69 -11.88 -18.45
C ALA A 87 -2.73 -12.17 -19.96
N GLY A 88 -1.67 -11.83 -20.69
CA GLY A 88 -1.50 -12.14 -22.10
C GLY A 88 -1.24 -13.62 -22.40
N GLU A 89 -0.66 -14.37 -21.46
CA GLU A 89 -0.43 -15.81 -21.54
C GLU A 89 -1.63 -16.66 -21.06
N SER A 90 -2.69 -16.00 -20.58
CA SER A 90 -3.90 -16.66 -20.09
C SER A 90 -4.71 -17.32 -21.23
N LYS A 91 -5.56 -18.30 -20.90
CA LYS A 91 -6.36 -19.08 -21.88
C LYS A 91 -7.28 -18.24 -22.79
N ASP A 92 -7.70 -17.05 -22.32
CA ASP A 92 -8.51 -16.10 -23.10
C ASP A 92 -7.96 -14.67 -22.94
N PRO A 93 -6.85 -14.34 -23.61
CA PRO A 93 -6.18 -13.07 -23.40
C PRO A 93 -7.02 -11.89 -23.92
N LYS A 94 -7.91 -12.12 -24.90
CA LYS A 94 -8.79 -11.09 -25.46
C LYS A 94 -9.77 -10.53 -24.44
N THR A 95 -10.15 -11.30 -23.43
CA THR A 95 -11.04 -10.84 -22.35
C THR A 95 -10.30 -10.57 -21.05
N VAL A 96 -9.25 -11.33 -20.74
CA VAL A 96 -8.48 -11.22 -19.49
C VAL A 96 -7.57 -9.99 -19.50
N LEU A 97 -6.90 -9.71 -20.62
CA LEU A 97 -5.96 -8.60 -20.72
C LEU A 97 -6.63 -7.22 -20.50
N PRO A 98 -7.76 -6.89 -21.18
CA PRO A 98 -8.44 -5.61 -20.93
C PRO A 98 -8.96 -5.50 -19.50
N LYS A 99 -9.44 -6.60 -18.90
CA LYS A 99 -9.90 -6.61 -17.50
C LYS A 99 -8.75 -6.34 -16.54
N ALA A 100 -7.59 -6.98 -16.72
CA ALA A 100 -6.41 -6.77 -15.90
C ALA A 100 -5.95 -5.31 -15.96
N ILE A 101 -5.82 -4.75 -17.17
CA ILE A 101 -5.42 -3.36 -17.41
C ILE A 101 -6.38 -2.37 -16.72
N ASN A 102 -7.68 -2.61 -16.78
CA ASN A 102 -8.66 -1.69 -16.17
C ASN A 102 -8.82 -1.85 -14.65
N THR A 103 -8.53 -3.03 -14.10
CA THR A 103 -8.74 -3.29 -12.66
C THR A 103 -7.54 -2.97 -11.79
N VAL A 104 -6.32 -3.08 -12.33
CA VAL A 104 -5.09 -2.80 -11.57
C VAL A 104 -5.02 -1.33 -11.11
N PRO A 105 -5.24 -0.31 -11.96
CA PRO A 105 -5.18 1.09 -11.54
C PRO A 105 -6.19 1.41 -10.44
N TRP A 106 -7.41 0.88 -10.54
CA TRP A 106 -8.45 1.08 -9.52
C TRP A 106 -8.01 0.53 -8.16
N ARG A 107 -7.42 -0.67 -8.13
CA ARG A 107 -6.89 -1.26 -6.90
C ARG A 107 -5.78 -0.42 -6.30
N ILE A 108 -4.85 0.09 -7.11
CA ILE A 108 -3.78 0.99 -6.65
C ILE A 108 -4.37 2.29 -6.10
N ALA A 109 -5.33 2.89 -6.80
CA ALA A 109 -5.99 4.12 -6.35
C ALA A 109 -6.67 3.93 -4.99
N VAL A 110 -7.44 2.85 -4.81
CA VAL A 110 -8.17 2.61 -3.55
C VAL A 110 -7.22 2.23 -2.40
N PHE A 111 -6.34 1.25 -2.61
CA PHE A 111 -5.54 0.71 -1.51
C PHE A 111 -4.27 1.52 -1.21
N TYR A 112 -3.59 2.03 -2.23
CA TYR A 112 -2.33 2.76 -2.04
C TYR A 112 -2.60 4.26 -1.89
N VAL A 113 -3.22 4.88 -2.90
CA VAL A 113 -3.46 6.34 -2.88
C VAL A 113 -4.47 6.70 -1.79
N GLY A 114 -5.54 5.92 -1.65
CA GLY A 114 -6.54 6.10 -0.58
C GLY A 114 -5.91 6.01 0.81
N ALA A 115 -5.06 5.01 1.07
CA ALA A 115 -4.36 4.91 2.35
C ALA A 115 -3.45 6.12 2.61
N LEU A 116 -2.67 6.56 1.61
CA LEU A 116 -1.80 7.72 1.76
C LEU A 116 -2.59 9.01 2.01
N ILE A 117 -3.69 9.25 1.30
CA ILE A 117 -4.55 10.42 1.53
C ILE A 117 -5.01 10.45 2.98
N MET A 118 -5.47 9.32 3.50
CA MET A 118 -5.98 9.24 4.87
C MET A 118 -4.89 9.45 5.91
N ILE A 119 -3.74 8.83 5.73
CA ILE A 119 -2.58 8.99 6.63
C ILE A 119 -2.09 10.43 6.63
N LEU A 120 -1.88 11.01 5.45
CA LEU A 120 -1.36 12.37 5.31
C LEU A 120 -2.37 13.44 5.74
N SER A 121 -3.66 13.11 5.75
CA SER A 121 -4.68 13.97 6.34
C SER A 121 -4.61 13.97 7.87
N VAL A 122 -4.25 12.83 8.50
CA VAL A 122 -4.15 12.74 9.97
C VAL A 122 -2.79 13.22 10.48
N VAL A 123 -1.71 12.80 9.83
CA VAL A 123 -0.33 13.08 10.25
C VAL A 123 0.37 13.89 9.17
N PRO A 124 0.88 15.10 9.48
CA PRO A 124 1.59 15.94 8.52
C PRO A 124 2.77 15.22 7.86
N TRP A 125 2.97 15.47 6.57
CA TRP A 125 3.98 14.76 5.79
C TRP A 125 5.42 15.08 6.25
N SER A 126 5.62 16.24 6.90
CA SER A 126 6.89 16.70 7.45
C SER A 126 7.41 15.85 8.62
N THR A 127 6.55 15.04 9.23
CA THR A 127 6.90 14.14 10.36
C THR A 127 7.58 12.85 9.89
N PHE A 128 7.45 12.48 8.61
CA PHE A 128 8.03 11.24 8.08
C PHE A 128 9.53 11.39 7.83
N LYS A 129 10.28 10.39 8.28
CA LYS A 129 11.74 10.33 8.11
C LYS A 129 12.13 9.17 7.20
N PRO A 130 13.20 9.32 6.39
CA PRO A 130 13.76 8.20 5.63
C PRO A 130 14.09 7.01 6.53
N GLY A 131 13.85 5.80 6.05
CA GLY A 131 14.19 4.55 6.75
C GLY A 131 13.14 4.06 7.77
N VAL A 132 12.07 4.82 8.01
CA VAL A 132 10.94 4.37 8.85
C VAL A 132 9.71 4.17 7.95
N SER A 133 8.98 3.09 8.17
CA SER A 133 7.72 2.84 7.45
C SER A 133 6.72 3.97 7.77
N PRO A 134 6.21 4.71 6.77
CA PRO A 134 5.26 5.79 7.00
C PRO A 134 3.96 5.28 7.62
N PHE A 135 3.57 4.05 7.30
CA PHE A 135 2.40 3.41 7.91
C PHE A 135 2.60 3.15 9.40
N VAL A 136 3.76 2.64 9.80
CA VAL A 136 4.08 2.41 11.22
C VAL A 136 4.18 3.75 11.95
N LYS A 137 4.91 4.70 11.36
CA LYS A 137 5.12 6.02 11.95
C LYS A 137 3.79 6.76 12.15
N ALA A 138 2.87 6.68 11.21
CA ALA A 138 1.56 7.31 11.36
C ALA A 138 0.80 6.78 12.58
N PHE A 139 0.81 5.47 12.82
CA PHE A 139 0.17 4.88 14.01
C PHE A 139 0.88 5.24 15.31
N GLU A 140 2.21 5.39 15.30
CA GLU A 140 2.94 5.90 16.45
C GLU A 140 2.54 7.35 16.79
N GLU A 141 2.48 8.22 15.77
CA GLU A 141 2.07 9.62 15.94
C GLU A 141 0.61 9.76 16.37
N MET A 142 -0.26 8.82 15.98
CA MET A 142 -1.66 8.76 16.43
C MET A 142 -1.82 8.26 17.89
N GLY A 143 -0.74 7.84 18.56
CA GLY A 143 -0.80 7.23 19.91
C GLY A 143 -1.18 5.75 19.92
N PHE A 144 -1.30 5.12 18.75
CA PHE A 144 -1.71 3.71 18.60
C PHE A 144 -0.50 2.77 18.53
N GLY A 145 0.28 2.67 19.62
CA GLY A 145 1.51 1.86 19.66
C GLY A 145 1.30 0.37 19.30
N VAL A 146 0.19 -0.24 19.73
CA VAL A 146 -0.15 -1.62 19.33
C VAL A 146 -0.47 -1.71 17.83
N GLY A 147 -1.18 -0.71 17.29
CA GLY A 147 -1.48 -0.62 15.86
C GLY A 147 -0.20 -0.50 15.02
N ALA A 148 0.76 0.29 15.47
CA ALA A 148 2.07 0.41 14.82
C ALA A 148 2.81 -0.94 14.73
N ALA A 149 2.80 -1.72 15.81
CA ALA A 149 3.40 -3.06 15.82
C ALA A 149 2.69 -4.03 14.85
N ILE A 150 1.36 -4.01 14.82
CA ILE A 150 0.55 -4.84 13.88
C ILE A 150 0.87 -4.46 12.44
N VAL A 151 0.87 -3.17 12.12
CA VAL A 151 1.18 -2.67 10.76
C VAL A 151 2.58 -3.08 10.35
N ASN A 152 3.57 -2.96 11.24
CA ASN A 152 4.94 -3.39 10.97
C ASN A 152 5.00 -4.89 10.64
N PHE A 153 4.32 -5.73 11.43
CA PHE A 153 4.22 -7.17 11.16
C PHE A 153 3.57 -7.44 9.81
N VAL A 154 2.49 -6.74 9.46
CA VAL A 154 1.82 -6.89 8.16
C VAL A 154 2.73 -6.48 7.01
N VAL A 155 3.48 -5.38 7.13
CA VAL A 155 4.42 -4.92 6.10
C VAL A 155 5.55 -5.94 5.88
N LEU A 156 6.11 -6.50 6.96
CA LEU A 156 7.16 -7.51 6.87
C LEU A 156 6.65 -8.81 6.23
N THR A 157 5.50 -9.30 6.67
CA THR A 157 4.86 -10.48 6.05
C THR A 157 4.49 -10.21 4.59
N ALA A 158 4.11 -8.98 4.25
CA ALA A 158 3.82 -8.59 2.88
C ALA A 158 5.06 -8.63 1.98
N ALA A 159 6.18 -8.11 2.47
CA ALA A 159 7.47 -8.15 1.77
C ALA A 159 7.95 -9.59 1.57
N LEU A 160 7.89 -10.42 2.61
CA LEU A 160 8.25 -11.84 2.53
C LEU A 160 7.36 -12.61 1.56
N SER A 161 6.05 -12.36 1.57
CA SER A 161 5.11 -12.95 0.61
C SER A 161 5.44 -12.53 -0.83
N SER A 162 5.77 -11.26 -1.09
CA SER A 162 6.17 -10.80 -2.42
C SER A 162 7.49 -11.42 -2.88
N CYS A 163 8.48 -11.57 -1.98
CA CYS A 163 9.73 -12.28 -2.28
C CYS A 163 9.47 -13.75 -2.59
N ASN A 164 8.56 -14.40 -1.87
CA ASN A 164 8.19 -15.79 -2.10
C ASN A 164 7.55 -15.95 -3.50
N SER A 165 6.54 -15.15 -3.84
CA SER A 165 5.93 -15.19 -5.18
C SER A 165 6.95 -14.88 -6.29
N GLY A 166 7.89 -13.95 -6.03
CA GLY A 166 8.99 -13.65 -6.94
C GLY A 166 9.89 -14.85 -7.20
N MET A 167 10.42 -15.49 -6.14
CA MET A 167 11.29 -16.67 -6.29
C MET A 167 10.61 -17.86 -6.97
N TYR A 168 9.30 -18.07 -6.74
CA TYR A 168 8.54 -19.13 -7.41
C TYR A 168 8.20 -18.80 -8.88
N SER A 169 8.16 -17.53 -9.28
CA SER A 169 7.88 -17.12 -10.66
C SER A 169 9.13 -17.10 -11.55
N THR A 170 10.33 -17.04 -10.97
CA THR A 170 11.61 -17.09 -11.70
C THR A 170 12.30 -18.46 -11.65
N GLY A 171 11.67 -19.47 -11.05
CA GLY A 171 12.13 -20.86 -11.00
C GLY A 171 11.53 -21.74 -12.08
#